data_AF-A0A2N2Z0A9-F1
#
_entry.id   AF-A0A2N2Z0A9-F1
#
_cell.length_a   1.000
_cell.length_b   1.000
_cell.length_c   1.000
_cell.angle_alpha   90.00
_cell.angle_beta   90.00
_cell.angle_gamma   90.00
#
_symmetry.space_group_name_H-M   'P 1'
#
loop_
_entity.id
_entity.type
_entity.pdbx_description
1 polymer ?
#
loop_
_entity_poly.entity_id
_entity_poly.type
_entity_poly.pdbx_seq_one_letter_code
_entity_poly.pdbx_strand_id
1 'polypeptide(L)'
;IILRPVEESITTAFNLKFQDFSKQLDLGLYWFREPFLFGTWYRGIPLAKQYPGSDAVAFLFGYKMDDFSVAYSYDFTVSRLGFGSGGSHEIALIYTFKVKTRKRYRAIPCPTF
;
A
#
# COMPACT_ATOMS: atom_id res chain seq x y z
N ILE A 1 -12.78 24.14 -9.71
CA ILE A 1 -13.36 22.85 -9.30
C ILE A 1 -12.60 22.39 -8.06
N ILE A 2 -13.16 22.62 -6.88
CA ILE A 2 -12.56 22.15 -5.62
C ILE A 2 -12.91 20.67 -5.54
N LEU A 3 -11.93 19.79 -5.77
CA LEU A 3 -12.12 18.35 -5.59
C LEU A 3 -12.40 18.12 -4.10
N ARG A 4 -13.62 17.66 -3.82
CA ARG A 4 -14.03 17.25 -2.48
C ARG A 4 -13.05 16.15 -2.01
N PRO A 5 -12.54 16.19 -0.77
CA PRO A 5 -11.69 15.12 -0.26
C PRO A 5 -12.45 13.79 -0.35
N VAL A 6 -11.74 12.72 -0.74
CA VAL A 6 -12.31 11.37 -0.82
C VAL A 6 -12.51 10.88 0.62
N GLU A 7 -13.74 10.95 1.09
CA GLU A 7 -14.12 10.55 2.45
C GLU A 7 -14.02 9.02 2.63
N GLU A 8 -14.28 8.26 1.57
CA GLU A 8 -14.22 6.80 1.55
C GLU A 8 -13.86 6.28 0.16
N SER A 9 -13.02 5.25 0.09
CA SER A 9 -12.70 4.54 -1.15
C SER A 9 -12.39 3.07 -0.91
N ILE A 10 -12.75 2.25 -1.89
CA ILE A 10 -12.36 0.84 -1.96
C ILE A 10 -11.47 0.69 -3.19
N THR A 11 -10.28 0.14 -3.01
CA THR A 11 -9.29 -0.03 -4.08
C THR A 11 -8.82 -1.47 -4.11
N THR A 12 -9.00 -2.13 -5.24
CA THR A 12 -8.43 -3.46 -5.50
C THR A 12 -7.10 -3.32 -6.22
N ALA A 13 -6.13 -4.15 -5.87
CA ALA A 13 -4.83 -4.23 -6.51
C ALA A 13 -4.48 -5.69 -6.80
N PHE A 14 -3.59 -5.93 -7.76
CA PHE A 14 -3.05 -7.25 -8.01
C PHE A 14 -1.59 -7.15 -8.50
N ASN A 15 -0.82 -8.21 -8.30
CA ASN A 15 0.56 -8.31 -8.76
C ASN A 15 0.82 -9.70 -9.34
N LEU A 16 1.28 -9.76 -10.58
CA LEU A 16 1.67 -11.01 -11.25
C LEU A 16 3.19 -11.13 -11.27
N LYS A 17 3.70 -12.24 -10.75
CA LYS A 17 5.14 -12.55 -10.73
C LYS A 17 5.42 -13.77 -11.59
N PHE A 18 6.40 -13.66 -12.48
CA PHE A 18 6.85 -14.74 -13.34
C PHE A 18 8.34 -14.96 -13.07
N GLN A 19 8.70 -16.15 -12.59
CA GLN A 19 10.07 -16.55 -12.33
C GLN A 19 10.27 -17.97 -12.84
N ASP A 20 10.91 -18.08 -14.00
CA ASP A 20 11.12 -19.36 -14.70
C ASP A 20 9.80 -20.18 -14.78
N PHE A 21 9.77 -21.39 -14.23
CA PHE A 21 8.56 -22.22 -14.19
C PHE A 21 7.52 -21.80 -13.12
N SER A 22 7.84 -20.83 -12.26
CA SER A 22 6.95 -20.35 -11.18
C SER A 22 6.24 -19.06 -11.58
N LYS A 23 4.91 -19.15 -11.72
CA LYS A 23 3.99 -18.03 -11.90
C LYS A 23 3.13 -17.88 -10.65
N GLN A 24 3.12 -16.68 -10.08
CA GLN A 24 2.41 -16.35 -8.85
C GLN A 24 1.54 -15.12 -9.06
N LEU A 25 0.40 -15.09 -8.41
CA LEU A 25 -0.49 -13.93 -8.33
C LEU A 25 -0.65 -13.51 -6.87
N ASP A 26 -0.51 -12.22 -6.62
CA ASP A 26 -0.88 -11.60 -5.36
C ASP A 26 -2.11 -10.71 -5.60
N LEU A 27 -3.07 -10.77 -4.69
CA LEU A 27 -4.28 -9.94 -4.73
C LEU A 27 -4.34 -9.07 -3.49
N GLY A 28 -4.69 -7.80 -3.68
CA GLY A 28 -4.79 -6.79 -2.64
C GLY A 28 -6.15 -6.12 -2.65
N LEU A 29 -6.66 -5.82 -1.47
CA LEU A 29 -7.85 -5.00 -1.27
C LEU A 29 -7.53 -3.95 -0.20
N TYR A 30 -7.84 -2.71 -0.51
CA TYR A 30 -7.70 -1.58 0.39
C TYR A 30 -9.05 -0.93 0.58
N TRP A 31 -9.36 -0.58 1.82
CA TRP A 31 -10.47 0.25 2.19
C TRP A 31 -9.94 1.45 2.94
N PHE A 32 -10.10 2.63 2.36
CA PHE A 32 -9.71 3.88 2.97
C PHE A 32 -10.97 4.62 3.40
N ARG A 33 -10.99 5.10 4.63
CA ARG A 33 -12.04 5.96 5.15
C ARG A 33 -11.41 6.88 6.18
N GLU A 34 -11.28 8.17 5.85
CA GLU A 34 -10.54 9.12 6.68
C GLU A 34 -11.00 9.07 8.15
N PRO A 35 -10.09 8.90 9.13
CA PRO A 35 -8.62 8.80 9.07
C PRO A 35 -8.03 7.38 8.94
N PHE A 36 -8.86 6.35 8.80
CA PHE A 36 -8.46 4.94 8.81
C PHE A 36 -8.11 4.40 7.41
N LEU A 37 -7.18 3.43 7.39
CA LEU A 37 -6.84 2.63 6.22
C LEU A 37 -6.84 1.16 6.65
N PHE A 38 -7.56 0.31 5.93
CA PHE A 38 -7.48 -1.13 6.08
C PHE A 38 -7.00 -1.72 4.77
N GLY A 39 -6.10 -2.70 4.86
CA GLY A 39 -5.57 -3.42 3.70
C GLY A 39 -5.51 -4.90 4.00
N THR A 40 -5.77 -5.72 2.99
CA THR A 40 -5.52 -7.14 3.03
C THR A 40 -4.87 -7.57 1.74
N TRP A 41 -3.89 -8.46 1.84
CA TRP A 41 -3.20 -9.06 0.71
C TRP A 41 -3.17 -10.57 0.84
N TYR A 42 -3.54 -11.26 -0.23
CA TYR A 42 -3.37 -12.69 -0.37
C TYR A 42 -2.23 -12.94 -1.36
N ARG A 43 -1.09 -13.42 -0.86
CA ARG A 43 0.16 -13.57 -1.63
C ARG A 43 0.42 -15.01 -2.04
N GLY A 44 1.01 -15.17 -3.22
CA GLY A 44 1.55 -16.43 -3.71
C GLY A 44 0.52 -17.40 -4.26
N ILE A 45 -0.62 -16.92 -4.80
CA ILE A 45 -1.58 -17.77 -5.51
C ILE A 45 -0.86 -18.45 -6.68
N PRO A 46 -0.74 -19.79 -6.70
CA PRO A 46 -0.01 -20.48 -7.76
C PRO A 46 -0.85 -20.46 -9.05
N LEU A 47 -0.38 -19.73 -10.07
CA LEU A 47 -0.96 -19.78 -11.42
C LEU A 47 -0.33 -20.90 -12.26
N ALA A 48 0.97 -21.11 -12.09
CA ALA A 48 1.70 -22.27 -12.61
C ALA A 48 2.93 -22.44 -11.73
N LYS A 49 2.93 -23.41 -10.82
CA LYS A 49 4.04 -23.69 -9.91
C LYS A 49 4.19 -25.21 -9.78
N GLN A 50 5.43 -25.69 -9.67
CA GLN A 50 5.70 -27.10 -9.37
C GLN A 50 5.24 -27.51 -7.96
N TYR A 51 5.16 -26.56 -7.02
CA TYR A 51 4.75 -26.82 -5.64
C TYR A 51 3.41 -26.13 -5.32
N PRO A 52 2.42 -26.88 -4.78
CA PRO A 52 1.14 -26.30 -4.36
C PRO A 52 1.30 -25.53 -3.05
N GLY A 53 0.71 -24.33 -2.98
CA GLY A 53 0.61 -23.53 -1.76
C GLY A 53 0.59 -22.02 -2.00
N SER A 54 -0.18 -21.30 -1.17
CA SER A 54 -0.07 -19.85 -1.02
C SER A 54 1.03 -19.51 -0.01
N ASP A 55 1.55 -18.28 -0.10
CA ASP A 55 2.71 -17.86 0.68
C ASP A 55 2.28 -17.31 2.04
N ALA A 56 1.45 -16.26 2.01
CA ALA A 56 1.01 -15.55 3.19
C ALA A 56 -0.25 -14.71 2.94
N VAL A 57 -0.99 -14.45 4.02
CA VAL A 57 -2.02 -13.40 4.08
C VAL A 57 -1.47 -12.26 4.91
N ALA A 58 -1.44 -11.06 4.35
CA ALA A 58 -1.02 -9.86 5.06
C ALA A 58 -2.22 -8.98 5.39
N PHE A 59 -2.31 -8.54 6.64
CA PHE A 59 -3.27 -7.54 7.08
C PHE A 59 -2.55 -6.22 7.33
N LEU A 60 -3.20 -5.11 7.02
CA LEU A 60 -2.69 -3.77 7.23
C LEU A 60 -3.78 -2.91 7.88
N PHE A 61 -3.42 -2.22 8.95
CA PHE A 61 -4.23 -1.19 9.58
C PHE A 61 -3.41 0.09 9.67
N GLY A 62 -3.95 1.18 9.14
CA GLY A 62 -3.34 2.50 9.14
C GLY A 62 -4.24 3.54 9.77
N TYR A 63 -3.61 4.53 10.40
CA TYR A 63 -4.24 5.69 10.98
C TYR A 63 -3.50 6.94 10.54
N LYS A 64 -4.23 7.86 9.91
CA LYS A 64 -3.72 9.12 9.40
C LYS A 64 -4.05 10.24 10.38
N MET A 65 -3.03 10.94 10.85
CA MET A 65 -3.12 12.21 11.57
C MET A 65 -2.74 13.36 10.63
N ASP A 66 -2.77 14.60 11.10
CA ASP A 66 -2.48 15.78 10.27
C ASP A 66 -1.10 15.72 9.59
N ASP A 67 -0.04 15.51 10.36
CA ASP A 67 1.35 15.48 9.86
C ASP A 67 2.01 14.10 9.98
N PHE A 68 1.38 13.18 10.71
CA PHE A 68 1.86 11.83 10.95
C PHE A 68 0.90 10.79 10.38
N SER A 69 1.42 9.63 10.00
CA SER A 69 0.61 8.46 9.71
C SER A 69 1.30 7.25 10.29
N VAL A 70 0.53 6.42 11.00
CA VAL A 70 1.01 5.18 11.59
C VAL A 70 0.31 4.04 10.87
N ALA A 71 1.05 3.00 10.52
CA ALA A 71 0.48 1.76 10.04
C ALA A 71 1.09 0.58 10.77
N TYR A 72 0.29 -0.45 10.93
CA TYR A 72 0.68 -1.73 11.47
C TYR A 72 0.29 -2.80 10.46
N SER A 73 1.22 -3.68 10.12
CA SER A 73 0.97 -4.83 9.26
C SER A 73 1.33 -6.13 9.96
N TYR A 74 0.54 -7.16 9.64
CA TYR A 74 0.76 -8.51 10.12
C TYR A 74 0.76 -9.48 8.95
N ASP A 75 1.91 -10.09 8.69
CA ASP A 75 2.12 -11.07 7.63
C ASP A 75 1.96 -12.48 8.21
N PHE A 76 0.80 -13.08 7.99
CA PHE A 76 0.49 -14.45 8.40
C PHE A 76 0.90 -15.45 7.31
N THR A 77 1.97 -16.22 7.55
CA THR A 77 2.46 -17.21 6.58
C THR A 77 1.56 -18.46 6.56
N VAL A 78 1.03 -18.80 5.39
CA VAL A 78 0.11 -19.95 5.18
C VAL A 78 0.85 -21.17 4.59
N SER A 79 2.07 -20.98 4.10
CA SER A 79 2.83 -22.03 3.42
C SER A 79 3.27 -23.17 4.35
N ARG A 80 3.68 -24.31 3.74
CA ARG A 80 4.15 -25.53 4.41
C ARG A 80 5.39 -25.35 5.31
N LEU A 81 6.04 -24.17 5.29
CA LEU A 81 7.06 -23.81 6.29
C LEU A 81 6.44 -23.61 7.70
N GLY A 82 5.10 -23.52 7.77
CA GLY A 82 4.31 -23.79 8.96
C GLY A 82 4.00 -22.56 9.82
N PHE A 83 3.03 -22.75 10.72
CA PHE A 83 2.69 -21.85 11.84
C PHE A 83 3.87 -21.53 12.78
N GLY A 84 5.00 -22.22 12.63
CA GLY A 84 6.19 -22.07 13.49
C GLY A 84 6.91 -20.72 13.33
N SER A 85 6.68 -19.98 12.24
CA SER A 85 7.26 -18.63 12.08
C SER A 85 6.56 -17.57 12.93
N GLY A 86 5.32 -17.81 13.39
CA GLY A 86 4.50 -16.83 14.11
C GLY A 86 4.00 -15.64 13.27
N GLY A 87 4.43 -15.53 12.01
CA GLY A 87 4.22 -14.37 11.16
C GLY A 87 5.18 -13.21 11.47
N SER A 88 5.05 -12.10 10.73
CA SER A 88 5.84 -10.88 10.95
C SER A 88 4.94 -9.73 11.39
N HIS A 89 5.32 -9.04 12.45
CA HIS A 89 4.67 -7.83 12.95
C HIS A 89 5.50 -6.62 12.54
N GLU A 90 4.91 -5.70 11.78
CA GLU A 90 5.60 -4.52 11.28
C GLU A 90 4.85 -3.26 11.67
N ILE A 91 5.59 -2.22 12.06
CA ILE A 91 5.05 -0.90 12.38
C ILE A 91 5.75 0.12 11.50
N ALA A 92 4.96 0.88 10.74
CA ALA A 92 5.42 1.96 9.90
C ALA A 92 4.99 3.31 10.50
N LEU A 93 5.92 4.24 10.59
CA LEU A 93 5.67 5.63 10.97
C LEU A 93 6.10 6.54 9.82
N ILE A 94 5.17 7.36 9.35
CA ILE A 94 5.37 8.30 8.25
C ILE A 94 5.16 9.70 8.79
N TYR A 95 6.09 10.61 8.51
CA TYR A 95 5.97 12.02 8.84
C TYR A 95 6.04 12.86 7.56
N THR A 96 5.06 13.75 7.38
CA THR A 96 4.93 14.57 6.18
C THR A 96 5.36 16.00 6.47
N PHE A 97 6.48 16.42 5.87
CA PHE A 97 6.98 17.79 6.01
C PHE A 97 6.16 18.78 5.17
N LYS A 98 5.49 19.74 5.83
CA LYS A 98 4.85 20.89 5.16
C LYS A 98 5.90 21.90 4.69
N VAL A 99 6.49 21.67 3.52
CA VAL A 99 7.44 22.62 2.92
C VAL A 99 6.68 23.74 2.24
N LYS A 100 6.90 25.00 2.67
CA LYS A 100 6.42 26.17 1.92
C LYS A 100 7.18 26.22 0.60
N THR A 101 6.49 25.97 -0.51
CA THR A 101 7.09 26.15 -1.84
C THR A 101 7.44 27.63 -2.01
N ARG A 102 8.68 27.94 -2.42
CA ARG A 102 9.04 29.31 -2.79
C ARG A 102 8.14 29.73 -3.94
N LYS A 103 7.42 30.85 -3.78
CA LYS A 103 6.68 31.46 -4.90
C LYS A 103 7.67 31.68 -6.03
N ARG A 104 7.50 30.96 -7.15
CA ARG A 104 8.19 31.29 -8.40
C ARG A 104 7.57 32.59 -8.89
N TYR A 105 8.21 33.72 -8.60
CA TYR A 105 7.89 34.97 -9.26
C TYR A 105 8.11 34.75 -10.75
N ARG A 106 7.03 34.76 -11.53
CA ARG A 106 7.13 34.83 -12.99
C ARG A 106 7.81 36.15 -13.34
N ALA A 107 8.70 36.12 -14.34
CA ALA A 107 9.24 37.35 -14.90
C ALA A 107 8.07 38.27 -15.30
N ILE A 108 8.16 39.55 -14.93
CA ILE A 108 7.21 40.56 -15.38
C ILE A 108 7.29 40.57 -16.90
N PRO A 109 6.18 40.38 -17.63
CA PRO A 109 6.22 40.40 -19.10
C PRO A 109 6.73 41.76 -19.57
N CYS A 110 7.67 41.75 -20.52
CA CYS A 110 8.29 42.96 -21.05
C CYS A 110 7.20 43.86 -21.67
N PRO A 111 7.28 45.20 -21.49
CA PRO A 111 6.35 46.11 -22.14
C PRO A 111 6.53 46.00 -23.66
N THR A 112 5.43 45.76 -24.36
CA THR A 112 5.36 46.00 -25.81
C THR A 112 5.10 47.48 -26.01
N PHE A 113 6.12 48.22 -26.46
CA PHE A 113 5.96 49.54 -27.07
C PHE A 113 5.63 49.38 -28.56
#